data_AF-A0A0J6CJ70-F1
#
_entry.id   AF-A0A0J6CJ70-F1
#
_cell.length_a   1.000
_cell.length_b   1.000
_cell.length_c   1.000
_cell.angle_alpha   90.00
_cell.angle_beta   90.00
_cell.angle_gamma   90.00
#
_symmetry.space_group_name_H-M   'P 1'
#
loop_
_entity.id
_entity.type
_entity.pdbx_description
1 polymer ?
#
loop_
_entity_poly.entity_id
_entity_poly.type
_entity_poly.pdbx_seq_one_letter_code
_entity_poly.pdbx_strand_id
1 'polypeptide(L)' 'MTQGKERIRFDCVGTLEEPHVYKCSECDHEFRGLIGGNENRDYELDCPQCDVTERITTQPQQFEVVGVIENVV' A
#
# COMPACT_ATOMS: atom_id res chain seq x y z
N MET A 1 6.18 23.19 12.12
CA MET A 1 6.25 21.74 12.38
C MET A 1 6.52 21.09 11.04
N THR A 2 7.79 20.89 10.69
CA THR A 2 8.18 20.23 9.44
C THR A 2 7.90 18.75 9.62
N GLN A 3 6.89 18.22 8.93
CA GLN A 3 6.70 16.77 8.82
C GLN A 3 8.04 16.16 8.40
N GLY A 4 8.49 15.15 9.15
CA GLY A 4 9.75 14.46 8.95
C GLY A 4 9.90 13.96 7.51
N LYS A 5 11.13 13.78 7.06
CA LYS A 5 11.42 13.36 5.70
C LYS A 5 10.86 11.94 5.48
N GLU A 6 9.83 11.81 4.64
CA GLU A 6 9.35 10.50 4.18
C GLU A 6 10.47 9.79 3.40
N ARG A 7 10.69 8.51 3.65
CA ARG A 7 11.56 7.66 2.83
C ARG A 7 10.73 6.55 2.20
N ILE A 8 10.92 6.33 0.91
CA ILE A 8 10.30 5.22 0.19
C ILE A 8 11.40 4.21 -0.11
N ARG A 9 11.26 2.99 0.41
CA ARG A 9 12.16 1.86 0.16
C ARG A 9 11.59 1.04 -0.99
N PHE A 10 12.36 0.90 -2.07
CA PHE A 10 11.99 0.12 -3.26
C PHE A 10 12.63 -1.27 -3.26
N ASP A 11 13.56 -1.52 -2.34
CA ASP A 11 14.36 -2.74 -2.23
C ASP A 11 13.79 -3.77 -1.25
N CYS A 12 12.62 -3.49 -0.65
CA CYS A 12 11.99 -4.37 0.32
C CYS A 12 10.48 -4.47 0.08
N VAL A 13 9.89 -5.59 0.53
CA VAL A 13 8.44 -5.85 0.43
C VAL A 13 7.67 -5.29 1.64
N GLY A 14 8.36 -4.94 2.73
CA GLY A 14 7.73 -4.45 3.97
C GLY A 14 6.89 -5.49 4.70
N THR A 15 6.21 -5.09 5.77
CA THR A 15 5.17 -5.88 6.45
C THR A 15 3.78 -5.33 6.12
N LEU A 16 2.72 -6.15 6.21
CA LEU A 16 1.36 -5.68 5.91
C LEU A 16 0.91 -4.46 6.75
N GLU A 17 1.54 -4.22 7.91
CA GLU A 17 1.26 -3.10 8.81
C GLU A 17 2.01 -1.82 8.45
N GLU A 18 2.93 -1.86 7.49
CA GLU A 18 3.59 -0.67 6.97
C GLU A 18 2.75 -0.05 5.84
N PRO A 19 2.77 1.29 5.69
CA PRO A 19 2.17 1.93 4.52
C PRO A 19 3.00 1.62 3.28
N HIS A 20 2.33 1.33 2.16
CA HIS A 20 2.97 1.00 0.89
C HIS A 20 2.47 1.91 -0.22
N VAL A 21 3.24 1.98 -1.29
CA VAL A 21 2.82 2.47 -2.59
C VAL A 21 2.39 1.28 -3.43
N TYR A 22 1.13 1.26 -3.81
CA TYR A 22 0.55 0.24 -4.68
C TYR A 22 0.37 0.79 -6.07
N LYS A 23 0.56 -0.07 -7.07
CA LYS A 23 0.24 0.21 -8.46
C LYS A 23 -0.85 -0.73 -8.91
N CYS A 24 -1.97 -0.17 -9.36
CA CYS A 24 -3.07 -0.96 -9.90
C CYS A 24 -2.68 -1.56 -11.25
N SER A 25 -2.82 -2.88 -11.41
CA SER A 25 -2.52 -3.55 -12.68
C SER A 25 -3.54 -3.24 -13.79
N GLU A 26 -4.74 -2.78 -13.45
CA GLU A 26 -5.81 -2.49 -14.43
C GLU A 26 -5.68 -1.11 -15.06
N CYS A 27 -5.26 -0.11 -14.29
CA CYS A 27 -5.21 1.29 -14.75
C CYS A 27 -3.82 1.94 -14.63
N ASP A 28 -2.81 1.18 -14.21
CA ASP A 28 -1.43 1.65 -13.94
C ASP A 28 -1.32 2.79 -12.91
N HIS A 29 -2.40 3.10 -12.18
CA HIS A 29 -2.40 4.18 -11.20
C HIS A 29 -1.63 3.79 -9.94
N GLU A 30 -0.72 4.67 -9.52
CA GLU A 30 0.08 4.53 -8.31
C GLU A 30 -0.55 5.33 -7.16
N PHE A 31 -0.85 4.66 -6.05
CA PHE A 31 -1.48 5.28 -4.89
C PHE A 31 -0.90 4.73 -3.58
N ARG A 32 -1.09 5.46 -2.49
CA ARG A 32 -0.62 5.07 -1.16
C ARG A 32 -1.74 4.31 -0.46
N GLY A 33 -1.43 3.14 0.10
CA GLY A 33 -2.38 2.33 0.86
C GLY A 33 -1.74 1.74 2.12
N LEU A 34 -2.57 1.38 3.09
CA LEU A 34 -2.15 0.67 4.29
C LEU A 34 -3.10 -0.50 4.48
N ILE A 35 -2.55 -1.71 4.45
CA ILE A 35 -3.33 -2.93 4.65
C ILE A 35 -3.63 -3.13 6.15
N GLY A 36 -2.63 -3.04 7.02
CA GLY A 36 -2.75 -3.31 8.46
C GLY A 36 -3.25 -2.11 9.27
N GLY A 37 -4.31 -2.30 10.06
CA GLY A 37 -4.82 -1.26 10.96
C GLY A 37 -6.28 -1.43 11.37
N ASN A 38 -7.06 -2.24 10.64
CA ASN A 38 -8.42 -2.59 11.04
C ASN A 38 -8.44 -3.86 11.89
N GLU A 39 -9.09 -3.79 13.05
CA GLU A 39 -9.30 -4.93 13.96
C GLU A 39 -10.12 -6.07 13.31
N ASN A 40 -10.73 -5.80 12.15
CA ASN A 40 -11.37 -6.80 11.30
C ASN A 40 -10.37 -7.31 10.26
N ARG A 41 -10.09 -8.62 10.31
CA ARG A 41 -9.08 -9.36 9.54
C ARG A 41 -9.32 -9.42 8.01
N ASP A 42 -10.18 -8.57 7.48
CA ASP A 42 -10.44 -8.44 6.05
C ASP A 42 -9.69 -7.22 5.55
N TYR A 43 -8.47 -7.45 5.09
CA TYR A 43 -7.67 -6.42 4.44
C TYR A 43 -8.20 -6.22 3.02
N GLU A 44 -8.65 -5.02 2.69
CA GLU A 44 -9.17 -4.69 1.36
C GLU A 44 -8.39 -3.48 0.83
N LEU A 45 -7.95 -3.56 -0.42
CA LEU A 45 -7.31 -2.48 -1.16
C LEU A 45 -8.25 -2.02 -2.28
N ASP A 46 -8.58 -0.75 -2.28
CA ASP A 46 -9.35 -0.09 -3.33
C ASP A 46 -8.44 0.83 -4.18
N CYS A 47 -8.62 0.77 -5.50
CA CYS A 47 -7.98 1.71 -6.40
C CYS A 47 -8.81 2.98 -6.50
N PRO A 48 -8.28 4.17 -6.14
CA PRO A 48 -9.03 5.41 -6.17
C PRO A 48 -9.35 5.92 -7.59
N GLN A 49 -8.78 5.31 -8.64
CA GLN A 49 -8.95 5.76 -10.02
C GLN A 49 -9.91 4.90 -10.85
N CYS A 50 -9.97 3.59 -10.60
CA CYS A 50 -10.82 2.68 -11.36
C CYS A 50 -11.79 1.85 -10.50
N ASP A 51 -11.84 2.11 -9.19
CA ASP A 51 -12.70 1.42 -8.22
C ASP A 51 -12.47 -0.11 -8.15
N VAL A 52 -11.34 -0.59 -8.70
CA VAL A 52 -10.92 -1.99 -8.55
C VAL A 52 -10.65 -2.25 -7.08
N THR A 53 -11.24 -3.32 -6.56
CA THR A 53 -11.15 -3.68 -5.15
C THR A 53 -10.60 -5.09 -5.02
N GLU A 54 -9.56 -5.28 -4.22
CA GLU A 54 -8.95 -6.58 -3.96
C GLU A 54 -8.90 -6.87 -2.47
N ARG A 55 -9.37 -8.07 -2.08
CA ARG A 55 -9.23 -8.57 -0.72
C ARG A 55 -7.90 -9.28 -0.55
N ILE A 56 -7.07 -8.74 0.33
CA ILE A 56 -5.75 -9.24 0.65
C ILE A 56 -5.85 -10.21 1.82
N THR A 57 -5.43 -11.46 1.62
CA THR A 57 -5.26 -12.41 2.73
C THR A 57 -3.79 -12.61 3.08
N THR A 58 -2.91 -12.49 2.09
CA THR A 58 -1.45 -12.64 2.25
C THR A 58 -0.69 -11.59 1.43
N GLN A 59 -0.92 -11.54 0.11
CA GLN A 59 -0.34 -10.56 -0.80
C GLN A 59 -1.35 -10.15 -1.88
N PRO A 60 -1.32 -8.89 -2.35
CA PRO A 60 -2.10 -8.46 -3.50
C PRO A 60 -1.68 -9.16 -4.79
N GLN A 61 -2.64 -9.50 -5.64
CA GLN A 61 -2.43 -9.99 -7.00
C GLN A 61 -2.77 -8.93 -8.06
N GLN A 62 -3.74 -8.05 -7.78
CA GLN A 62 -4.18 -6.96 -8.67
C GLN A 62 -3.45 -5.63 -8.38
N PHE A 63 -2.73 -5.57 -7.26
CA PHE A 63 -1.92 -4.43 -6.88
C PHE A 63 -0.45 -4.82 -6.74
N GLU A 64 0.41 -4.20 -7.54
CA GLU A 64 1.85 -4.36 -7.40
C GLU A 64 2.37 -3.46 -6.28
N VAL A 65 3.17 -4.01 -5.37
CA VAL A 65 3.86 -3.22 -4.33
C VAL A 65 5.07 -2.56 -4.97
N VAL A 66 4.98 -1.25 -5.19
CA VAL A 66 6.05 -0.45 -5.80
C VAL A 66 7.08 -0.01 -4.76
N GLY A 67 6.64 0.24 -3.53
CA GLY A 67 7.55 0.62 -2.45
C GLY A 67 6.92 0.64 -1.08
N VAL A 68 7.76 0.62 -0.07
CA VAL A 68 7.37 0.70 1.35
C VAL A 68 7.64 2.10 1.85
N ILE A 69 6.65 2.73 2.47
CA ILE A 69 6.75 4.07 3.03
C ILE A 69 7.23 3.95 4.47
N GLU A 70 8.42 4.47 4.74
CA GLU A 70 9.00 4.57 6.07
C GLU A 70 8.91 6.04 6.55
N ASN A 71 8.14 6.26 7.61
CA ASN A 71 8.11 7.55 8.29
C ASN A 71 9.37 7.68 9.15
N VAL A 72 10.37 8.40 8.65
CA VAL A 72 11.56 8.73 9.45
C VAL A 72 11.22 9.92 10.33
N VAL A 73 11.04 9.63 11.62
CA VAL A 73 10.78 10.61 12.69
C VAL A 73 12.00 11.51 12.91
#